data_AF-A0A1W9LBZ6-F1
#
_entry.id   AF-A0A1W9LBZ6-F1
#
_cell.length_a   1.000
_cell.length_b   1.000
_cell.length_c   1.000
_cell.angle_alpha   90.00
_cell.angle_beta   90.00
_cell.angle_gamma   90.00
#
_symmetry.space_group_name_H-M   'P 1'
#
loop_
_entity.id
_entity.type
_entity.pdbx_description
1 polymer ?
#
loop_
_entity_poly.entity_id
_entity_poly.type
_entity_poly.pdbx_seq_one_letter_code
_entity_poly.pdbx_strand_id
1 'polypeptide(L)'
;AMMTVGGHMGVRTFITEAGHFHDEKAPAPLIEIEFQDAVWPQMVDVARQLAALAEKHDAKVLLEPYYRGFLTSAKRVRTFVEAVNSPRVRVLLDPANLIEVNDLDEMFAQLGPYIDCLHAKDRKLHIVKGVAAGQGDIDYKRFVTLAAERTPTAPLVLEYVGPKDYKDALAHLKNAIRAAGLSEA
;
A
#
# COMPACT_ATOMS: atom_id res chain seq x y z
N ALA A 1 -10.26 -13.01 14.71
CA ALA A 1 -11.57 -13.05 14.04
C ALA A 1 -11.42 -12.97 12.52
N MET A 2 -10.88 -11.89 11.96
CA MET A 2 -10.79 -11.70 10.48
C MET A 2 -10.08 -12.84 9.75
N MET A 3 -8.90 -13.28 10.20
CA MET A 3 -8.16 -14.38 9.55
C MET A 3 -8.87 -15.73 9.64
N THR A 4 -9.61 -15.97 10.72
CA THR A 4 -10.46 -17.17 10.86
C THR A 4 -11.59 -17.15 9.84
N VAL A 5 -12.33 -16.05 9.74
CA VAL A 5 -13.43 -15.88 8.78
C VAL A 5 -12.91 -15.99 7.34
N GLY A 6 -11.84 -15.26 7.02
CA GLY A 6 -11.22 -15.33 5.69
C GLY A 6 -10.77 -16.75 5.36
N GLY A 7 -10.21 -17.48 6.33
CA GLY A 7 -9.85 -18.88 6.16
C GLY A 7 -11.02 -19.79 5.76
N HIS A 8 -12.21 -19.58 6.33
CA HIS A 8 -13.44 -20.28 5.92
C HIS A 8 -13.91 -19.89 4.51
N MET A 9 -13.54 -18.70 4.02
CA MET A 9 -13.84 -18.21 2.68
C MET A 9 -12.74 -18.50 1.65
N GLY A 10 -11.64 -19.15 2.04
CA GLY A 10 -10.46 -19.34 1.19
C GLY A 10 -9.62 -18.07 0.99
N VAL A 11 -9.89 -16.99 1.72
CA VAL A 11 -9.13 -15.74 1.70
C VAL A 11 -7.99 -15.82 2.71
N ARG A 12 -6.75 -15.70 2.22
CA ARG A 12 -5.53 -15.77 3.03
C ARG A 12 -4.70 -14.49 3.01
N THR A 13 -5.08 -13.49 2.24
CA THR A 13 -4.38 -12.21 2.16
C THR A 13 -5.28 -11.12 2.72
N PHE A 14 -4.77 -10.38 3.71
CA PHE A 14 -5.50 -9.33 4.40
C PHE A 14 -4.74 -8.02 4.27
N ILE A 15 -5.42 -6.95 3.89
CA ILE A 15 -4.82 -5.63 3.76
C ILE A 15 -5.10 -4.84 5.04
N THR A 16 -4.13 -4.06 5.51
CA THR A 16 -4.30 -3.16 6.64
C THR A 16 -3.50 -1.88 6.43
N GLU A 17 -4.03 -0.78 6.93
CA GLU A 17 -3.28 0.44 7.18
C GLU A 17 -2.80 0.46 8.63
N ALA A 18 -1.88 1.37 8.96
CA ALA A 18 -1.39 1.54 10.33
C ALA A 18 -2.41 2.17 11.29
N GLY A 19 -3.46 2.79 10.74
CA GLY A 19 -4.42 3.58 11.51
C GLY A 19 -3.86 4.94 11.93
N HIS A 20 -4.68 5.67 12.68
CA HIS A 20 -4.34 6.96 13.27
C HIS A 20 -4.87 6.99 14.70
N PHE A 21 -4.11 7.58 15.61
CA PHE A 21 -4.51 7.74 17.01
C PHE A 21 -4.68 9.23 17.32
N HIS A 22 -5.85 9.58 17.86
CA HIS A 22 -6.16 10.91 18.30
C HIS A 22 -6.82 10.83 19.69
N ASP A 23 -6.30 11.60 20.65
CA ASP A 23 -6.94 11.77 21.95
C ASP A 23 -7.81 13.03 21.92
N GLU A 24 -9.13 12.84 21.87
CA GLU A 24 -10.11 13.94 21.84
C GLU A 24 -10.07 14.83 23.09
N LYS A 25 -9.45 14.36 24.19
CA LYS A 25 -9.38 15.07 25.48
C LYS A 25 -8.06 15.80 25.69
N ALA A 26 -7.05 15.52 24.87
CA ALA A 26 -5.74 16.15 24.96
C ALA A 26 -5.53 17.13 23.79
N PRO A 27 -4.75 18.21 23.98
CA PRO A 27 -4.30 19.00 22.85
C PRO A 27 -3.45 18.14 21.91
N ALA A 28 -3.47 18.48 20.61
CA ALA A 28 -2.60 17.84 19.63
C ALA A 28 -1.13 17.94 20.08
N PRO A 29 -0.33 16.87 19.94
CA PRO A 29 1.07 16.90 20.32
C PRO A 29 1.87 17.83 19.40
N LEU A 30 2.99 18.35 19.90
CA LEU A 30 3.88 19.19 19.09
C LEU A 30 4.48 18.42 17.91
N ILE A 31 4.76 17.14 18.12
CA ILE A 31 5.20 16.19 17.11
C ILE A 31 4.12 15.13 16.98
N GLU A 32 3.62 14.96 15.75
CA GLU A 32 2.65 13.92 15.43
C GLU A 32 3.09 12.55 15.97
N ILE A 33 2.15 11.79 16.52
CA ILE A 33 2.44 10.57 17.27
C ILE A 33 3.23 9.56 16.44
N GLU A 34 2.96 9.50 15.14
CA GLU A 34 3.63 8.64 14.17
C GLU A 34 5.15 8.82 14.11
N PHE A 35 5.65 10.00 14.52
CA PHE A 35 7.05 10.37 14.49
C PHE A 35 7.71 10.42 15.87
N GLN A 36 7.01 10.04 16.94
CA GLN A 36 7.59 9.97 18.27
C GLN A 36 8.40 8.68 18.47
N ASP A 37 9.58 8.79 19.09
CA ASP A 37 10.54 7.68 19.23
C ASP A 37 9.95 6.41 19.84
N ALA A 38 9.05 6.57 20.82
CA ALA A 38 8.42 5.45 21.52
C ALA A 38 7.47 4.63 20.63
N VAL A 39 6.94 5.21 19.55
CA VAL A 39 5.89 4.59 18.72
C VAL A 39 6.49 3.58 17.75
N TRP A 40 7.71 3.81 17.25
CA TRP A 40 8.37 2.86 16.35
C TRP A 40 8.51 1.44 16.91
N PRO A 41 9.15 1.21 18.08
CA PRO A 41 9.28 -0.13 18.63
C PRO A 41 7.93 -0.76 18.96
N GLN A 42 6.96 0.04 19.44
CA GLN A 42 5.60 -0.44 19.71
C GLN A 42 4.92 -0.98 18.43
N MET A 43 4.99 -0.24 17.33
CA MET A 43 4.43 -0.66 16.06
C MET A 43 5.11 -1.90 15.50
N VAL A 44 6.43 -2.02 15.64
CA VAL A 44 7.17 -3.23 15.23
C VAL A 44 6.71 -4.44 16.04
N ASP A 45 6.54 -4.31 17.36
CA ASP A 45 6.07 -5.40 18.21
C ASP A 45 4.62 -5.81 17.90
N VAL A 46 3.74 -4.84 17.62
CA VAL A 46 2.37 -5.12 17.14
C VAL A 46 2.39 -5.86 15.82
N ALA A 47 3.21 -5.43 14.85
CA ALA A 47 3.31 -6.09 13.56
C ALA A 47 3.92 -7.51 13.66
N ARG A 48 4.83 -7.76 14.61
CA ARG A 48 5.32 -9.12 14.91
C ARG A 48 4.24 -10.02 15.50
N GLN A 49 3.38 -9.49 16.38
CA GLN A 49 2.22 -10.23 16.89
C GLN A 49 1.25 -10.56 15.75
N LEU A 50 1.01 -9.60 14.84
CA LEU A 50 0.18 -9.79 13.67
C LEU A 50 0.79 -10.85 12.71
N ALA A 51 2.11 -10.83 12.52
CA ALA A 51 2.83 -11.83 11.73
C ALA A 51 2.68 -13.24 12.32
N ALA A 52 2.82 -13.38 13.64
CA ALA A 52 2.64 -14.66 14.33
C ALA A 52 1.19 -15.17 14.23
N LEU A 53 0.21 -14.26 14.22
CA LEU A 53 -1.19 -14.62 13.98
C LEU A 53 -1.43 -15.06 12.53
N ALA A 54 -0.87 -14.33 11.57
CA ALA A 54 -0.94 -14.67 10.16
C ALA A 54 -0.35 -16.06 9.88
N GLU A 55 0.80 -16.39 10.48
CA GLU A 55 1.41 -17.72 10.38
C GLU A 55 0.47 -18.83 10.83
N LYS A 56 -0.17 -18.67 12.00
CA LYS A 56 -1.13 -19.66 12.56
C LYS A 56 -2.33 -19.91 11.65
N HIS A 57 -2.66 -18.97 10.78
CA HIS A 57 -3.81 -19.04 9.88
C HIS A 57 -3.42 -19.28 8.42
N ASP A 58 -2.15 -19.59 8.14
CA ASP A 58 -1.58 -19.66 6.79
C ASP A 58 -1.99 -18.45 5.93
N ALA A 59 -1.85 -17.27 6.53
CA ALA A 59 -2.27 -16.01 5.95
C ALA A 59 -1.07 -15.07 5.75
N LYS A 60 -1.27 -14.01 4.98
CA LYS A 60 -0.38 -12.86 4.89
C LYS A 60 -1.15 -11.59 5.23
N VAL A 61 -0.43 -10.62 5.77
CA VAL A 61 -0.90 -9.25 5.93
C VAL A 61 -0.11 -8.34 5.01
N LEU A 62 -0.82 -7.54 4.23
CA LEU A 62 -0.25 -6.51 3.37
C LEU A 62 -0.44 -5.16 4.06
N LEU A 63 0.67 -4.47 4.31
CA LEU A 63 0.67 -3.11 4.81
C LEU A 63 0.45 -2.16 3.63
N GLU A 64 -0.60 -1.37 3.69
CA GLU A 64 -0.84 -0.26 2.76
C GLU A 64 -0.28 1.04 3.37
N PRO A 65 0.74 1.64 2.76
CA PRO A 65 1.35 2.86 3.25
C PRO A 65 0.57 4.10 2.84
N TYR A 66 0.68 5.17 3.63
CA TYR A 66 0.07 6.47 3.37
C TYR A 66 0.93 7.59 3.94
N TYR A 67 1.20 8.62 3.13
CA TYR A 67 2.15 9.68 3.48
C TYR A 67 1.82 10.47 4.76
N ARG A 68 0.55 10.45 5.20
CA ARG A 68 0.09 11.10 6.44
C ARG A 68 -0.10 10.15 7.62
N GLY A 69 0.17 8.85 7.45
CA GLY A 69 0.05 7.83 8.50
C GLY A 69 1.41 7.38 9.02
N PHE A 70 1.46 6.35 9.86
CA PHE A 70 2.74 5.87 10.41
C PHE A 70 3.72 5.35 9.35
N LEU A 71 3.20 4.78 8.27
CA LEU A 71 3.97 4.24 7.14
C LEU A 71 4.12 5.30 6.03
N THR A 72 4.84 6.38 6.35
CA THR A 72 4.84 7.64 5.57
C THR A 72 5.55 7.59 4.22
N SER A 73 6.55 6.73 4.04
CA SER A 73 7.37 6.74 2.83
C SER A 73 7.86 5.34 2.49
N ALA A 74 8.25 5.13 1.24
CA ALA A 74 8.79 3.86 0.76
C ALA A 74 9.99 3.40 1.60
N LYS A 75 10.91 4.31 1.92
CA LYS A 75 12.05 4.01 2.81
C LYS A 75 11.59 3.58 4.20
N ARG A 76 10.64 4.30 4.81
CA ARG A 76 10.14 3.99 6.16
C ARG A 76 9.46 2.62 6.19
N VAL A 77 8.62 2.34 5.19
CA VAL A 77 7.95 1.05 5.02
C VAL A 77 8.96 -0.08 4.88
N ARG A 78 9.98 0.07 4.03
CA ARG A 78 11.05 -0.92 3.88
C ARG A 78 11.71 -1.23 5.22
N THR A 79 12.17 -0.21 5.93
CA THR A 79 12.82 -0.39 7.23
C THR A 79 11.90 -1.00 8.29
N PHE A 80 10.59 -0.75 8.19
CA PHE A 80 9.60 -1.32 9.09
C PHE A 80 9.43 -2.82 8.82
N VAL A 81 9.23 -3.22 7.56
CA VAL A 81 9.10 -4.64 7.19
C VAL A 81 10.39 -5.42 7.49
N GLU A 82 11.56 -4.81 7.26
CA GLU A 82 12.85 -5.37 7.65
C GLU A 82 12.96 -5.57 9.18
N ALA A 83 12.47 -4.62 9.98
CA ALA A 83 12.47 -4.75 11.44
C ALA A 83 11.49 -5.80 11.95
N VAL A 84 10.31 -5.94 11.31
CA VAL A 84 9.34 -6.99 11.61
C VAL A 84 9.90 -8.37 11.29
N ASN A 85 10.67 -8.48 10.20
CA ASN A 85 11.39 -9.67 9.78
C ASN A 85 10.50 -10.93 9.70
N SER A 86 9.42 -10.86 8.93
CA SER A 86 8.52 -12.00 8.70
C SER A 86 8.05 -12.07 7.25
N PRO A 87 8.02 -13.26 6.62
CA PRO A 87 7.44 -13.43 5.29
C PRO A 87 5.91 -13.28 5.28
N ARG A 88 5.26 -13.25 6.45
CA ARG A 88 3.81 -13.07 6.57
C ARG A 88 3.38 -11.60 6.58
N VAL A 89 4.32 -10.66 6.69
CA VAL A 89 4.07 -9.22 6.59
C VAL A 89 4.73 -8.70 5.32
N ARG A 90 3.90 -8.22 4.39
CA ARG A 90 4.28 -7.81 3.04
C ARG A 90 3.65 -6.44 2.76
N VAL A 91 3.79 -5.94 1.54
CA VAL A 91 3.34 -4.59 1.17
C VAL A 91 2.28 -4.67 0.08
N LEU A 92 1.23 -3.88 0.27
CA LEU A 92 0.39 -3.43 -0.83
C LEU A 92 0.88 -2.04 -1.20
N LEU A 93 1.42 -1.87 -2.41
CA LEU A 93 1.82 -0.54 -2.86
C LEU A 93 0.68 0.12 -3.63
N ASP A 94 0.20 1.23 -3.11
CA ASP A 94 -0.57 2.21 -3.84
C ASP A 94 0.30 3.46 -4.08
N PRO A 95 0.76 3.72 -5.31
CA PRO A 95 1.53 4.93 -5.60
C PRO A 95 0.81 6.22 -5.21
N ALA A 96 -0.51 6.29 -5.37
CA ALA A 96 -1.30 7.48 -5.07
C ALA A 96 -1.24 7.85 -3.58
N ASN A 97 -0.91 6.91 -2.70
CA ASN A 97 -0.75 7.16 -1.28
C ASN A 97 0.65 7.69 -0.91
N LEU A 98 1.63 7.61 -1.81
CA LEU A 98 3.03 7.97 -1.54
C LEU A 98 3.61 9.06 -2.46
N ILE A 99 2.93 9.45 -3.54
CA ILE A 99 3.47 10.45 -4.49
C ILE A 99 3.80 11.82 -3.92
N GLU A 100 3.25 12.18 -2.76
CA GLU A 100 3.61 13.43 -2.09
C GLU A 100 5.08 13.45 -1.64
N VAL A 101 5.65 12.26 -1.36
CA VAL A 101 6.96 12.12 -0.70
C VAL A 101 7.92 11.15 -1.37
N ASN A 102 7.47 10.37 -2.35
CA ASN A 102 8.30 9.46 -3.14
C ASN A 102 7.93 9.56 -4.63
N ASP A 103 8.89 9.33 -5.52
CA ASP A 103 8.61 9.03 -6.92
C ASP A 103 8.43 7.52 -7.13
N LEU A 104 7.91 7.13 -8.30
CA LEU A 104 7.63 5.72 -8.62
C LEU A 104 8.91 4.87 -8.59
N ASP A 105 10.02 5.39 -9.11
CA ASP A 105 11.29 4.69 -9.16
C ASP A 105 11.80 4.35 -7.76
N GLU A 106 11.73 5.30 -6.82
CA GLU A 106 12.09 5.11 -5.42
C GLU A 106 11.16 4.10 -4.74
N MET A 107 9.84 4.20 -4.97
CA MET A 107 8.86 3.25 -4.40
C MET A 107 9.23 1.82 -4.77
N PHE A 108 9.44 1.53 -6.05
CA PHE A 108 9.78 0.19 -6.52
C PHE A 108 11.19 -0.25 -6.14
N ALA A 109 12.17 0.67 -6.10
CA ALA A 109 13.52 0.34 -5.64
C ALA A 109 13.56 -0.06 -4.16
N GLN A 110 12.79 0.61 -3.32
CA GLN A 110 12.72 0.32 -1.87
C GLN A 110 11.84 -0.90 -1.57
N LEU A 111 10.70 -1.02 -2.25
CA LEU A 111 9.62 -1.95 -1.85
C LEU A 111 9.47 -3.17 -2.76
N GLY A 112 10.08 -3.19 -3.95
CA GLY A 112 9.95 -4.29 -4.93
C GLY A 112 9.99 -5.70 -4.32
N PRO A 113 11.00 -6.05 -3.51
CA PRO A 113 11.09 -7.36 -2.87
C PRO A 113 9.99 -7.69 -1.84
N TYR A 114 9.20 -6.70 -1.43
CA TYR A 114 8.18 -6.78 -0.39
C TYR A 114 6.75 -6.65 -0.90
N ILE A 115 6.57 -6.21 -2.15
CA ILE A 115 5.25 -6.00 -2.76
C ILE A 115 4.62 -7.34 -3.13
N ASP A 116 3.42 -7.59 -2.61
CA ASP A 116 2.59 -8.75 -2.94
C ASP A 116 1.25 -8.34 -3.59
N CYS A 117 0.95 -7.03 -3.67
CA CYS A 117 -0.24 -6.47 -4.32
C CYS A 117 0.01 -5.00 -4.71
N LEU A 118 -0.64 -4.54 -5.77
CA LEU A 118 -0.65 -3.16 -6.20
C LEU A 118 -2.08 -2.63 -6.26
N HIS A 119 -2.30 -1.40 -5.81
CA HIS A 119 -3.52 -0.66 -6.12
C HIS A 119 -3.28 0.32 -7.27
N ALA A 120 -4.30 0.44 -8.12
CA ALA A 120 -4.45 1.45 -9.14
C ALA A 120 -5.52 2.45 -8.69
N LYS A 121 -5.11 3.33 -7.77
CA LYS A 121 -5.78 4.59 -7.42
C LYS A 121 -4.98 5.74 -8.03
N ASP A 122 -5.56 6.93 -8.05
CA ASP A 122 -4.85 8.14 -8.44
C ASP A 122 -5.07 9.27 -7.43
N ARG A 123 -4.22 10.28 -7.50
CA ARG A 123 -4.24 11.45 -6.62
C ARG A 123 -3.50 12.59 -7.31
N LYS A 124 -3.94 13.82 -7.08
CA LYS A 124 -3.18 15.01 -7.44
C LYS A 124 -2.21 15.40 -6.33
N LEU A 125 -1.01 15.84 -6.70
CA LEU A 125 -0.04 16.37 -5.75
C LEU A 125 -0.66 17.50 -4.92
N HIS A 126 -0.34 17.51 -3.63
CA HIS A 126 -0.85 18.46 -2.64
C HIS A 126 -2.35 18.37 -2.38
N ILE A 127 -3.05 17.34 -2.88
CA ILE A 127 -4.48 17.10 -2.66
C ILE A 127 -4.67 15.82 -1.84
N VAL A 128 -5.44 15.95 -0.75
CA VAL A 128 -5.68 14.83 0.20
C VAL A 128 -6.65 13.79 -0.37
N LYS A 129 -7.55 14.19 -1.27
CA LYS A 129 -8.59 13.31 -1.81
C LYS A 129 -8.02 12.42 -2.92
N GLY A 130 -8.11 11.11 -2.74
CA GLY A 130 -7.87 10.14 -3.83
C GLY A 130 -8.99 10.18 -4.87
N VAL A 131 -8.67 9.75 -6.08
CA VAL A 131 -9.56 9.67 -7.24
C VAL A 131 -9.30 8.38 -8.03
N ALA A 132 -10.18 8.03 -8.95
CA ALA A 132 -9.98 6.87 -9.81
C ALA A 132 -8.76 7.04 -10.74
N ALA A 133 -8.19 5.92 -11.18
CA ALA A 133 -7.07 5.88 -12.13
C ALA A 133 -7.24 6.83 -13.33
N GLY A 134 -6.24 7.67 -13.60
CA GLY A 134 -6.22 8.60 -14.73
C GLY A 134 -6.83 9.98 -14.47
N GLN A 135 -7.23 10.27 -13.22
CA GLN A 135 -7.79 11.56 -12.82
C GLN A 135 -6.83 12.39 -11.95
N GLY A 136 -5.63 11.87 -11.67
CA GLY A 136 -4.59 12.53 -10.88
C GLY A 136 -3.27 12.61 -11.61
N ASP A 137 -2.18 12.55 -10.85
CA ASP A 137 -0.82 12.88 -11.30
C ASP A 137 0.10 11.65 -11.37
N ILE A 138 -0.42 10.43 -11.15
CA ILE A 138 0.38 9.21 -11.36
C ILE A 138 0.75 9.06 -12.84
N ASP A 139 2.04 8.93 -13.14
CA ASP A 139 2.49 8.44 -14.45
C ASP A 139 2.20 6.93 -14.56
N TYR A 140 1.00 6.62 -15.03
CA TYR A 140 0.55 5.24 -15.18
C TYR A 140 1.39 4.43 -16.16
N LYS A 141 2.00 5.04 -17.17
CA LYS A 141 2.89 4.33 -18.10
C LYS A 141 4.16 3.89 -17.36
N ARG A 142 4.78 4.78 -16.58
CA ARG A 142 5.95 4.42 -15.75
C ARG A 142 5.58 3.40 -14.68
N PHE A 143 4.42 3.57 -14.04
CA PHE A 143 3.92 2.66 -13.00
C PHE A 143 3.78 1.23 -13.51
N VAL A 144 3.08 1.00 -14.62
CA VAL A 144 2.88 -0.37 -15.14
C VAL A 144 4.17 -0.99 -15.67
N THR A 145 5.09 -0.19 -16.22
CA THR A 145 6.43 -0.67 -16.60
C THR A 145 7.19 -1.19 -15.39
N LEU A 146 7.26 -0.41 -14.31
CA LEU A 146 7.93 -0.82 -13.07
C LEU A 146 7.24 -2.01 -12.41
N ALA A 147 5.91 -2.06 -12.42
CA ALA A 147 5.13 -3.19 -11.92
C ALA A 147 5.49 -4.49 -12.65
N ALA A 148 5.56 -4.45 -13.99
CA ALA A 148 5.94 -5.61 -14.78
C ALA A 148 7.41 -6.03 -14.56
N GLU A 149 8.33 -5.08 -14.45
CA GLU A 149 9.76 -5.36 -14.26
C GLU A 149 10.09 -5.89 -12.86
N ARG A 150 9.42 -5.38 -11.82
CA ARG A 150 9.82 -5.60 -10.42
C ARG A 150 8.88 -6.52 -9.67
N THR A 151 7.62 -6.59 -10.07
CA THR A 151 6.57 -7.34 -9.37
C THR A 151 5.63 -8.06 -10.36
N PRO A 152 6.16 -8.85 -11.33
CA PRO A 152 5.36 -9.38 -12.45
C PRO A 152 4.21 -10.30 -12.03
N THR A 153 4.25 -10.85 -10.82
CA THR A 153 3.23 -11.74 -10.27
C THR A 153 2.25 -11.04 -9.32
N ALA A 154 2.49 -9.78 -8.97
CA ALA A 154 1.63 -9.05 -8.06
C ALA A 154 0.33 -8.65 -8.78
N PRO A 155 -0.85 -8.94 -8.21
CA PRO A 155 -2.10 -8.45 -8.78
C PRO A 155 -2.15 -6.92 -8.72
N LEU A 156 -2.70 -6.32 -9.76
CA LEU A 156 -2.98 -4.89 -9.85
C LEU A 156 -4.50 -4.66 -9.80
N VAL A 157 -4.97 -4.01 -8.73
CA VAL A 157 -6.40 -3.87 -8.40
C VAL A 157 -6.83 -2.41 -8.50
N LEU A 158 -7.89 -2.11 -9.23
CA LEU A 158 -8.47 -0.76 -9.27
C LEU A 158 -9.13 -0.40 -7.94
N GLU A 159 -8.81 0.77 -7.41
CA GLU A 159 -9.41 1.33 -6.20
C GLU A 159 -10.17 2.63 -6.52
N TYR A 160 -11.05 3.08 -5.63
CA TYR A 160 -11.83 4.31 -5.80
C TYR A 160 -12.70 4.33 -7.06
N VAL A 161 -13.16 3.15 -7.47
CA VAL A 161 -14.04 2.96 -8.62
C VAL A 161 -15.43 2.52 -8.15
N GLY A 162 -16.46 3.17 -8.68
CA GLY A 162 -17.84 2.69 -8.62
C GLY A 162 -18.38 2.35 -10.02
N PRO A 163 -19.68 2.02 -10.13
CA PRO A 163 -20.31 1.74 -11.43
C PRO A 163 -20.18 2.86 -12.47
N LYS A 164 -19.97 4.11 -12.02
CA LYS A 164 -19.82 5.28 -12.88
C LYS A 164 -18.40 5.45 -13.42
N ASP A 165 -17.40 5.04 -12.66
CA ASP A 165 -16.00 5.43 -12.88
C ASP A 165 -15.14 4.24 -13.32
N TYR A 166 -15.59 3.01 -13.01
CA TYR A 166 -14.87 1.77 -13.27
C TYR A 166 -14.42 1.61 -14.72
N LYS A 167 -15.31 1.88 -15.69
CA LYS A 167 -15.00 1.67 -17.12
C LYS A 167 -13.88 2.60 -17.60
N ASP A 168 -13.90 3.86 -17.16
CA ASP A 168 -12.92 4.86 -17.56
C ASP A 168 -11.57 4.58 -16.90
N ALA A 169 -11.57 4.24 -15.61
CA ALA A 169 -10.37 3.84 -14.87
C ALA A 169 -9.71 2.58 -15.48
N LEU A 170 -10.52 1.57 -15.82
CA LEU A 170 -10.04 0.36 -16.49
C LEU A 170 -9.49 0.67 -17.88
N ALA A 171 -10.16 1.52 -18.66
CA ALA A 171 -9.68 1.92 -19.97
C ALA A 171 -8.35 2.67 -19.88
N HIS A 172 -8.20 3.57 -18.90
CA HIS A 172 -6.95 4.28 -18.63
C HIS A 172 -5.81 3.31 -18.32
N LEU A 173 -6.02 2.38 -17.39
CA LEU A 173 -5.02 1.38 -17.01
C LEU A 173 -4.61 0.49 -18.21
N LYS A 174 -5.58 -0.03 -18.97
CA LYS A 174 -5.31 -0.83 -20.16
C LYS A 174 -4.56 -0.05 -21.25
N ASN A 175 -4.87 1.23 -21.41
CA ASN A 175 -4.15 2.11 -22.34
C ASN A 175 -2.69 2.29 -21.90
N ALA A 176 -2.43 2.50 -20.61
CA ALA A 176 -1.07 2.61 -20.08
C ALA A 176 -0.26 1.32 -20.31
N ILE A 177 -0.85 0.15 -20.04
CA ILE A 177 -0.24 -1.17 -20.29
C ILE A 177 0.15 -1.30 -21.77
N ARG A 178 -0.77 -1.00 -22.71
CA ARG A 178 -0.46 -1.02 -24.15
C ARG A 178 0.62 -0.02 -24.53
N ALA A 179 0.58 1.19 -24.00
CA ALA A 179 1.55 2.24 -24.28
C ALA A 179 2.96 1.91 -23.73
N ALA A 180 3.04 1.03 -22.74
CA ALA A 180 4.28 0.45 -22.22
C ALA A 180 4.77 -0.77 -23.02
N GLY A 181 4.02 -1.23 -24.02
CA GLY A 181 4.35 -2.44 -24.80
C GLY A 181 4.10 -3.74 -24.05
N LEU A 182 3.26 -3.72 -23.02
CA LEU A 182 2.91 -4.85 -22.18
C LEU A 182 1.56 -5.45 -22.61
N SER A 183 1.28 -6.67 -22.16
CA SER A 183 -0.02 -7.35 -22.31
C SER A 183 -0.61 -7.74 -20.96
N GLU A 184 -1.93 -7.77 -20.88
CA GLU A 184 -2.62 -8.44 -19.77
C GLU A 184 -2.30 -9.94 -19.84
N ALA A 185 -2.05 -10.57 -18.68
CA ALA A 185 -1.78 -11.99 -18.56
C ALA A 185 -3.08 -12.82 -18.61
#